data_AF-A0A7C1CJR4-F1
#
_entry.id   AF-A0A7C1CJR4-F1
#
_cell.length_a   1.000
_cell.length_b   1.000
_cell.length_c   1.000
_cell.angle_alpha   90.00
_cell.angle_beta   90.00
_cell.angle_gamma   90.00
#
_symmetry.space_group_name_H-M   'P 1'
#
loop_
_entity.id
_entity.type
_entity.pdbx_description
1 polymer ?
#
loop_
_entity_poly.entity_id
_entity_poly.type
_entity_poly.pdbx_seq_one_letter_code
_entity_poly.pdbx_strand_id
1 'polypeptide(L)'
;MDNTLEITHTRRQSFQDGISGFNDVLNGFALALDVYPRLRDAVFDDCDEWRRLLQHKLAPQLSGDGCLVVAVAGGTNTGKSTVYNLLLGARKSAACSTAAATSSPVLTTSNSRHDAALRGSLLPEFIALALEAPENATRRDMPESTLWVAESPALPDSLALMDTPDVDSIERRNWLVADHIRAAGDVIVAVLTPEKYK
;
A
#
# COMPACT_ATOMS: atom_id res chain seq x y z
N MET A 1 5.02 -36.45 -20.50
CA MET A 1 5.12 -35.63 -19.27
C MET A 1 4.59 -34.19 -19.48
N ASP A 2 3.96 -33.86 -20.61
CA ASP A 2 3.42 -32.51 -20.89
C ASP A 2 2.00 -32.21 -20.37
N ASN A 3 1.15 -33.23 -20.26
CA ASN A 3 -0.29 -33.02 -20.06
C ASN A 3 -0.65 -32.39 -18.69
N THR A 4 0.21 -32.53 -17.68
CA THR A 4 -0.03 -31.97 -16.33
C THR A 4 0.23 -30.46 -16.27
N LEU A 5 1.20 -29.95 -17.04
CA LEU A 5 1.51 -28.52 -17.10
C LEU A 5 0.40 -27.75 -17.83
N GLU A 6 -0.15 -28.33 -18.90
CA GLU A 6 -1.22 -27.73 -19.71
C GLU A 6 -2.56 -27.65 -18.96
N ILE A 7 -2.90 -28.69 -18.18
CA ILE A 7 -4.10 -28.70 -17.31
C ILE A 7 -3.97 -27.65 -16.19
N THR A 8 -2.76 -27.48 -15.64
CA THR A 8 -2.52 -26.50 -14.57
C THR A 8 -2.59 -25.06 -15.10
N HIS A 9 -2.07 -24.81 -16.29
CA HIS A 9 -2.14 -23.50 -16.94
C HIS A 9 -3.60 -23.10 -17.25
N THR A 10 -4.37 -24.03 -17.82
CA THR A 10 -5.79 -23.80 -18.15
C THR A 10 -6.63 -23.51 -16.92
N ARG A 11 -6.41 -24.26 -15.82
CA ARG A 11 -7.11 -24.01 -14.54
C ARG A 11 -6.74 -22.65 -13.93
N ARG A 12 -5.47 -22.25 -14.01
CA ARG A 12 -5.01 -20.95 -13.51
C ARG A 12 -5.67 -19.81 -14.27
N GLN A 13 -5.71 -19.90 -15.60
CA GLN A 13 -6.33 -18.89 -16.45
C GLN A 13 -7.84 -18.78 -16.18
N SER A 14 -8.55 -19.91 -16.12
CA SER A 14 -9.98 -19.92 -15.78
C SER A 14 -10.27 -19.31 -14.40
N PHE A 15 -9.37 -19.49 -13.43
CA PHE A 15 -9.50 -18.88 -12.11
C PHE A 15 -9.27 -17.36 -12.16
N GLN A 16 -8.24 -16.90 -12.89
CA GLN A 16 -7.97 -15.46 -13.09
C GLN A 16 -9.17 -14.76 -13.74
N ASP A 17 -9.70 -15.34 -14.81
CA ASP A 17 -10.87 -14.81 -15.52
C ASP A 17 -12.10 -14.78 -14.61
N GLY A 18 -12.28 -15.82 -13.78
CA GLY A 18 -13.37 -15.91 -12.81
C GLY A 18 -13.31 -14.82 -11.74
N ILE A 19 -12.13 -14.54 -11.18
CA ILE A 19 -11.94 -13.50 -10.16
C ILE A 19 -12.13 -12.11 -10.76
N SER A 20 -11.55 -11.84 -11.93
CA SER A 20 -11.72 -10.56 -12.63
C SER A 20 -13.18 -10.31 -12.98
N GLY A 21 -13.86 -11.30 -13.56
CA GLY A 21 -15.28 -11.21 -13.90
C GLY A 21 -16.17 -11.02 -12.66
N PHE A 22 -15.87 -11.70 -11.55
CA PHE A 22 -16.58 -11.48 -10.29
C PHE A 22 -16.39 -10.06 -9.76
N ASN A 23 -15.16 -9.54 -9.79
CA ASN A 23 -14.86 -8.17 -9.38
C ASN A 23 -15.62 -7.13 -10.21
N ASP A 24 -15.69 -7.32 -11.54
CA ASP A 24 -16.40 -6.42 -12.44
C ASP A 24 -17.91 -6.41 -12.17
N VAL A 25 -18.51 -7.59 -12.00
CA VAL A 25 -19.94 -7.72 -11.67
C VAL A 25 -20.24 -7.11 -10.30
N LEU A 26 -19.39 -7.35 -9.31
CA LEU A 26 -19.54 -6.80 -7.96
C LEU A 26 -19.48 -5.27 -7.96
N ASN A 27 -18.56 -4.68 -8.73
CA ASN A 27 -18.43 -3.23 -8.88
C ASN A 27 -19.65 -2.64 -9.61
N GLY A 28 -20.10 -3.28 -10.69
CA GLY A 28 -21.31 -2.88 -11.40
C GLY A 28 -22.56 -2.95 -10.52
N PHE A 29 -22.68 -3.99 -9.70
CA PHE A 29 -23.78 -4.15 -8.75
C PHE A 29 -23.73 -3.08 -7.65
N ALA A 30 -22.55 -2.81 -7.10
CA ALA A 30 -22.37 -1.73 -6.12
C ALA A 30 -22.81 -0.38 -6.70
N LEU A 31 -22.33 -0.03 -7.90
CA LEU A 31 -22.71 1.21 -8.60
C LEU A 31 -24.22 1.31 -8.84
N ALA A 32 -24.87 0.21 -9.25
CA ALA A 32 -26.32 0.17 -9.47
C ALA A 32 -27.12 0.40 -8.17
N LEU A 33 -26.54 0.06 -7.02
CA LEU A 33 -27.16 0.28 -5.71
C LEU A 33 -26.91 1.68 -5.12
N ASP A 34 -26.09 2.53 -5.74
CA ASP A 34 -25.83 3.89 -5.24
C ASP A 34 -27.11 4.76 -5.18
N VAL A 35 -28.09 4.47 -6.04
CA VAL A 35 -29.42 5.11 -6.01
C VAL A 35 -30.33 4.60 -4.87
N TYR A 36 -29.94 3.53 -4.18
CA TYR A 36 -30.68 2.93 -3.06
C TYR A 36 -29.78 2.77 -1.81
N PRO A 37 -29.43 3.87 -1.09
CA PRO A 37 -28.44 3.84 -0.02
C PRO A 37 -28.71 2.79 1.06
N ARG A 38 -29.95 2.70 1.54
CA ARG A 38 -30.34 1.71 2.57
C ARG A 38 -30.17 0.26 2.11
N LEU A 39 -30.42 -0.02 0.83
CA LEU A 39 -30.24 -1.35 0.27
C LEU A 39 -28.76 -1.65 0.06
N ARG A 40 -27.99 -0.66 -0.41
CA ARG A 40 -26.54 -0.76 -0.51
C ARG A 40 -25.92 -1.10 0.84
N ASP A 41 -26.28 -0.37 1.88
CA ASP A 41 -25.78 -0.60 3.24
C ASP A 41 -26.17 -2.01 3.68
N ALA A 42 -27.43 -2.42 3.53
CA ALA A 42 -27.86 -3.77 3.91
C ALA A 42 -27.16 -4.91 3.15
N VAL A 43 -26.71 -4.67 1.92
CA VAL A 43 -26.02 -5.66 1.07
C VAL A 43 -24.52 -5.72 1.38
N PHE A 44 -23.91 -4.57 1.67
CA PHE A 44 -22.46 -4.43 1.82
C PHE A 44 -21.99 -4.15 3.24
N ASP A 45 -22.90 -4.20 4.23
CA ASP A 45 -22.54 -4.14 5.64
C ASP A 45 -21.48 -5.21 5.96
N ASP A 46 -20.47 -4.83 6.74
CA ASP A 46 -19.32 -5.67 7.10
C ASP A 46 -18.53 -6.28 5.92
N CYS A 47 -18.72 -5.80 4.68
CA CYS A 47 -18.05 -6.34 3.50
C CYS A 47 -16.79 -5.55 3.09
N ASP A 48 -16.49 -4.44 3.74
CA ASP A 48 -15.44 -3.50 3.30
C ASP A 48 -14.06 -4.15 3.22
N GLU A 49 -13.69 -4.97 4.20
CA GLU A 49 -12.36 -5.58 4.26
C GLU A 49 -12.10 -6.53 3.09
N TRP A 50 -12.99 -7.51 2.87
CA TRP A 50 -12.77 -8.50 1.81
C TRP A 50 -12.94 -7.88 0.42
N ARG A 51 -13.83 -6.90 0.26
CA ARG A 51 -13.99 -6.15 -0.99
C ARG A 51 -12.73 -5.38 -1.33
N ARG A 52 -12.15 -4.70 -0.33
CA ARG A 52 -10.88 -4.00 -0.48
C ARG A 52 -9.77 -4.96 -0.92
N LEU A 53 -9.64 -6.12 -0.26
CA LEU A 53 -8.65 -7.14 -0.64
C LEU A 53 -8.89 -7.68 -2.05
N LEU A 54 -10.15 -7.93 -2.43
CA LEU A 54 -10.48 -8.38 -3.79
C LEU A 54 -10.10 -7.34 -4.84
N GLN A 55 -10.56 -6.09 -4.66
CA GLN A 55 -10.47 -5.02 -5.64
C GLN A 55 -9.06 -4.45 -5.79
N HIS A 56 -8.31 -4.32 -4.67
CA HIS A 56 -7.03 -3.63 -4.66
C HIS A 56 -5.82 -4.57 -4.54
N LYS A 57 -6.03 -5.86 -4.23
CA LYS A 57 -4.96 -6.86 -4.13
C LYS A 57 -5.14 -8.00 -5.11
N LEU A 58 -6.18 -8.80 -4.94
CA LEU A 58 -6.34 -10.06 -5.67
C LEU A 58 -6.58 -9.84 -7.16
N ALA A 59 -7.58 -9.04 -7.53
CA ALA A 59 -7.92 -8.83 -8.94
C ALA A 59 -6.76 -8.19 -9.73
N PRO A 60 -6.11 -7.10 -9.26
CA PRO A 60 -4.95 -6.54 -9.96
C PRO A 60 -3.76 -7.50 -10.08
N GLN A 61 -3.44 -8.26 -9.02
CA GLN A 61 -2.34 -9.23 -9.06
C GLN A 61 -2.62 -10.38 -10.05
N LEU A 62 -3.88 -10.75 -10.22
CA LEU A 62 -4.29 -11.80 -11.15
C LEU A 62 -4.42 -11.31 -12.60
N SER A 63 -4.69 -10.02 -12.83
CA SER A 63 -4.76 -9.42 -14.18
C SER A 63 -3.40 -9.19 -14.84
N GLY A 64 -2.32 -9.22 -14.05
CA GLY A 64 -0.97 -8.86 -14.51
C GLY A 64 -0.62 -7.38 -14.32
N ASP A 65 -1.59 -6.56 -13.90
CA ASP A 65 -1.40 -5.13 -13.57
C ASP A 65 -1.08 -4.91 -12.08
N GLY A 66 -0.77 -5.98 -11.36
CA GLY A 66 -0.45 -5.95 -9.94
C GLY A 66 0.78 -5.12 -9.61
N CYS A 67 0.78 -4.56 -8.41
CA CYS A 67 1.92 -3.84 -7.85
C CYS A 67 2.11 -4.32 -6.41
N LEU A 68 3.29 -4.83 -6.08
CA LEU A 68 3.64 -5.22 -4.73
C LEU A 68 4.03 -3.98 -3.94
N VAL A 69 3.35 -3.75 -2.81
CA VAL A 69 3.69 -2.71 -1.86
C VAL A 69 4.60 -3.31 -0.78
N VAL A 70 5.86 -2.90 -0.78
CA VAL A 70 6.87 -3.34 0.17
C VAL A 70 7.07 -2.25 1.22
N ALA A 71 6.72 -2.53 2.47
CA ALA A 71 6.83 -1.59 3.58
C ALA A 71 8.12 -1.81 4.38
N VAL A 72 8.92 -0.76 4.55
CA VAL A 72 10.07 -0.73 5.45
C VAL A 72 9.58 -0.32 6.84
N ALA A 73 9.58 -1.26 7.77
CA ALA A 73 9.01 -1.10 9.11
C ALA A 73 10.00 -1.48 10.21
N GLY A 74 9.71 -1.07 11.44
CA GLY A 74 10.65 -1.14 12.56
C GLY A 74 10.48 0.02 13.54
N GLY A 75 11.20 -0.06 14.65
CA GLY A 75 11.05 0.92 15.73
C GLY A 75 11.62 2.31 15.45
N THR A 76 11.37 3.26 16.36
CA THR A 76 12.03 4.58 16.38
C THR A 76 13.55 4.48 16.29
N ASN A 77 14.17 5.34 15.47
CA ASN A 77 15.63 5.42 15.33
C ASN A 77 16.31 4.10 14.90
N THR A 78 15.60 3.17 14.25
CA THR A 78 16.20 1.94 13.71
C THR A 78 16.86 2.12 12.35
N GLY A 79 16.75 3.30 11.74
CA GLY A 79 17.31 3.59 10.43
C GLY A 79 16.42 3.17 9.24
N LYS A 80 15.10 2.98 9.44
CA LYS A 80 14.14 2.67 8.37
C LYS A 80 14.28 3.58 7.14
N SER A 81 14.19 4.90 7.34
CA SER A 81 14.28 5.88 6.26
C SER A 81 15.65 5.87 5.58
N THR A 82 16.72 5.49 6.30
CA THR A 82 18.04 5.28 5.70
C THR A 82 18.04 4.06 4.78
N VAL A 83 17.54 2.91 5.25
CA VAL A 83 17.42 1.70 4.43
C VAL A 83 16.52 1.95 3.23
N TYR A 84 15.39 2.63 3.42
CA TYR A 84 14.46 3.03 2.36
C TYR A 84 15.15 3.85 1.26
N ASN A 85 15.88 4.90 1.64
CA ASN A 85 16.60 5.74 0.69
C ASN A 85 17.72 4.96 -0.04
N LEU A 86 18.41 4.05 0.66
CA LEU A 86 19.44 3.21 0.08
C LEU A 86 18.86 2.23 -0.97
N LEU A 87 17.71 1.62 -0.68
CA LEU A 87 17.02 0.73 -1.63
C LEU A 87 16.56 1.47 -2.88
N LEU A 88 16.18 2.76 -2.75
CA LEU A 88 15.79 3.59 -3.89
C LEU A 88 16.97 4.21 -4.64
N GLY A 89 18.17 4.22 -4.05
CA GLY A 89 19.31 4.98 -4.56
C GLY A 89 19.10 6.50 -4.56
N ALA A 90 18.09 7.00 -3.84
CA ALA A 90 17.70 8.40 -3.82
C ALA A 90 17.10 8.79 -2.47
N ARG A 91 17.29 10.06 -2.06
CA ARG A 91 16.68 10.59 -0.84
C ARG A 91 15.22 10.97 -1.11
N LYS A 92 14.31 10.08 -0.72
CA LYS A 92 12.84 10.26 -0.87
C LYS A 92 12.12 10.29 0.48
N SER A 93 12.76 9.86 1.55
CA SER A 93 12.28 10.04 2.93
C SER A 93 13.30 10.79 3.77
N ALA A 94 12.84 11.62 4.70
CA ALA A 94 13.69 12.36 5.61
C ALA A 94 14.26 11.42 6.70
N ALA A 95 15.52 11.03 6.55
CA ALA A 95 16.26 10.35 7.61
C ALA A 95 16.82 11.39 8.60
N CYS A 96 16.26 11.46 9.81
CA CYS A 96 16.74 12.33 10.89
C CYS A 96 17.06 11.50 12.13
N SER A 97 18.06 11.92 12.91
CA SER A 97 18.45 11.31 14.19
C SER A 97 17.46 11.59 15.32
N THR A 98 16.51 12.49 15.11
CA THR A 98 15.41 12.77 16.02
C THR A 98 14.35 11.67 15.90
N ALA A 99 13.98 11.09 17.04
CA ALA A 99 12.88 10.13 17.16
C ALA A 99 11.58 10.62 16.47
N ALA A 100 10.82 9.69 15.88
CA ALA A 100 9.52 9.96 15.25
C ALA A 100 9.54 11.08 14.18
N ALA A 101 10.60 11.12 13.36
CA ALA A 101 10.73 12.10 12.28
C ALA A 101 9.69 11.88 11.18
N THR A 102 9.48 10.64 10.73
CA THR A 102 8.46 10.30 9.73
C THR A 102 7.08 10.28 10.40
N SER A 103 6.30 11.32 10.15
CA SER A 103 4.95 11.52 10.71
C SER A 103 3.85 11.03 9.79
N SER A 104 4.11 10.98 8.49
CA SER A 104 3.23 10.44 7.45
C SER A 104 4.00 9.43 6.61
N PRO A 105 3.38 8.30 6.20
CA PRO A 105 4.03 7.31 5.33
C PRO A 105 4.41 7.92 3.97
N VAL A 106 5.47 7.37 3.37
CA VAL A 106 5.96 7.77 2.05
C VAL A 106 5.95 6.56 1.13
N LEU A 107 5.14 6.59 0.07
CA LEU A 107 5.15 5.60 -1.01
C LEU A 107 5.99 6.13 -2.17
N THR A 108 6.95 5.36 -2.64
CA THR A 108 7.63 5.61 -3.91
C THR A 108 7.18 4.57 -4.93
N THR A 109 6.78 5.00 -6.11
CA THR A 109 6.37 4.14 -7.24
C THR A 109 7.24 4.39 -8.47
N SER A 110 7.08 3.57 -9.51
CA SER A 110 7.56 3.93 -10.84
C SER A 110 6.83 5.16 -11.39
N ASN A 111 7.41 5.79 -12.41
CA ASN A 111 6.82 6.98 -13.04
C ASN A 111 5.45 6.67 -13.69
N SER A 112 5.29 5.50 -14.32
CA SER A 112 4.04 5.11 -14.99
C SER A 112 2.89 4.91 -14.00
N ARG A 113 3.19 4.60 -12.73
CA ARG A 113 2.20 4.38 -11.67
C ARG A 113 1.96 5.59 -10.79
N HIS A 114 2.78 6.63 -10.88
CA HIS A 114 2.71 7.77 -9.97
C HIS A 114 1.31 8.38 -9.92
N ASP A 115 0.72 8.66 -11.10
CA ASP A 115 -0.61 9.23 -11.22
C ASP A 115 -1.71 8.31 -10.68
N ALA A 116 -1.58 6.99 -10.88
CA ALA A 116 -2.53 6.01 -10.37
C ALA A 116 -2.47 5.93 -8.83
N ALA A 117 -1.26 5.98 -8.26
CA ALA A 117 -1.04 6.01 -6.82
C ALA A 117 -1.61 7.28 -6.19
N LEU A 118 -1.46 8.45 -6.85
CA LEU A 118 -2.10 9.70 -6.41
C LEU A 118 -3.63 9.65 -6.44
N ARG A 119 -4.22 8.83 -7.31
CA ARG A 119 -5.67 8.56 -7.34
C ARG A 119 -6.11 7.48 -6.33
N GLY A 120 -5.21 6.99 -5.48
CA GLY A 120 -5.53 6.00 -4.45
C GLY A 120 -5.67 4.57 -4.97
N SER A 121 -5.17 4.25 -6.18
CA SER A 121 -5.37 2.91 -6.76
C SER A 121 -4.69 1.79 -5.95
N LEU A 122 -3.57 2.10 -5.31
CA LEU A 122 -2.77 1.14 -4.51
C LEU A 122 -3.22 1.09 -3.05
N LEU A 123 -3.65 2.24 -2.51
CA LEU A 123 -3.83 2.48 -1.08
C LEU A 123 -5.06 3.39 -0.86
N PRO A 124 -6.28 2.87 -1.07
CA PRO A 124 -7.50 3.67 -1.07
C PRO A 124 -7.84 4.26 0.30
N GLU A 125 -7.31 3.68 1.38
CA GLU A 125 -7.49 4.15 2.77
C GLU A 125 -6.74 5.46 3.07
N PHE A 126 -5.88 5.92 2.15
CA PHE A 126 -5.07 7.11 2.32
C PHE A 126 -5.45 8.23 1.34
N ILE A 127 -5.32 9.46 1.81
CA ILE A 127 -5.33 10.66 0.98
C ILE A 127 -3.91 10.84 0.43
N ALA A 128 -3.72 10.45 -0.83
CA ALA A 128 -2.44 10.54 -1.50
C ALA A 128 -2.13 11.97 -1.95
N LEU A 129 -0.93 12.47 -1.60
CA LEU A 129 -0.41 13.78 -1.98
C LEU A 129 0.97 13.64 -2.62
N ALA A 130 1.26 14.44 -3.64
CA ALA A 130 2.57 14.43 -4.28
C ALA A 130 3.66 14.91 -3.31
N LEU A 131 4.77 14.18 -3.24
CA LEU A 131 5.93 14.53 -2.44
C LEU A 131 6.82 15.53 -3.20
N GLU A 132 6.86 16.78 -2.74
CA GLU A 132 7.76 17.80 -3.30
C GLU A 132 9.17 17.73 -2.69
N ALA A 133 9.26 17.55 -1.37
CA ALA A 133 10.51 17.39 -0.65
C ALA A 133 10.37 16.30 0.43
N PRO A 134 11.45 15.55 0.75
CA PRO A 134 11.40 14.51 1.80
C PRO A 134 10.90 15.01 3.15
N GLU A 135 11.12 16.30 3.45
CA GLU A 135 10.71 16.97 4.68
C GLU A 135 9.17 17.07 4.82
N ASN A 136 8.41 17.01 3.71
CA ASN A 136 6.94 17.00 3.75
C ASN A 136 6.39 15.85 4.59
N ALA A 137 7.06 14.70 4.57
CA ALA A 137 6.68 13.51 5.35
C ALA A 137 6.89 13.66 6.87
N THR A 138 7.60 14.70 7.29
CA THR A 138 7.86 15.01 8.71
C THR A 138 6.86 15.99 9.31
N ARG A 139 5.99 16.56 8.48
CA ARG A 139 4.97 17.53 8.90
C ARG A 139 3.96 16.85 9.83
N ARG A 140 3.73 17.47 10.99
CA ARG A 140 2.78 16.96 12.00
C ARG A 140 1.38 17.55 11.87
N ASP A 141 1.20 18.60 11.09
CA ASP A 141 -0.05 19.31 10.83
C ASP A 141 -0.94 18.65 9.77
N MET A 142 -0.51 17.51 9.23
CA MET A 142 -1.25 16.75 8.23
C MET A 142 -2.26 15.77 8.86
N PRO A 143 -3.39 15.47 8.21
CA PRO A 143 -4.29 14.40 8.60
C PRO A 143 -3.59 13.04 8.71
N GLU A 144 -4.03 12.18 9.62
CA GLU A 144 -3.42 10.86 9.86
C GLU A 144 -3.49 9.94 8.64
N SER A 145 -4.52 10.09 7.81
CA SER A 145 -4.70 9.37 6.55
C SER A 145 -3.84 9.91 5.39
N THR A 146 -2.92 10.85 5.64
CA THR A 146 -2.07 11.40 4.58
C THR A 146 -1.00 10.39 4.16
N LEU A 147 -0.89 10.15 2.86
CA LEU A 147 0.20 9.40 2.24
C LEU A 147 0.94 10.31 1.27
N TRP A 148 2.25 10.44 1.44
CA TRP A 148 3.07 11.13 0.45
C TRP A 148 3.50 10.16 -0.64
N VAL A 149 3.34 10.56 -1.89
CA VAL A 149 3.67 9.74 -3.07
C VAL A 149 4.79 10.40 -3.85
N ALA A 150 5.87 9.67 -4.04
CA ALA A 150 7.00 10.06 -4.87
C ALA A 150 7.15 9.10 -6.05
N GLU A 151 7.83 9.55 -7.09
CA GLU A 151 8.25 8.71 -8.21
C GLU A 151 9.76 8.41 -8.16
N SER A 152 10.13 7.24 -8.68
CA SER A 152 11.52 6.84 -8.91
C SER A 152 11.63 5.99 -10.17
N PRO A 153 12.52 6.34 -11.12
CA PRO A 153 12.77 5.52 -12.30
C PRO A 153 13.51 4.21 -12.00
N ALA A 154 14.04 4.05 -10.77
CA ALA A 154 14.72 2.83 -10.34
C ALA A 154 13.74 1.70 -9.96
N LEU A 155 12.46 2.01 -9.73
CA LEU A 155 11.45 1.02 -9.39
C LEU A 155 10.75 0.49 -10.66
N PRO A 156 10.58 -0.84 -10.79
CA PRO A 156 9.74 -1.40 -11.83
C PRO A 156 8.26 -1.17 -11.51
N ASP A 157 7.40 -1.26 -12.53
CA ASP A 157 5.96 -1.08 -12.37
C ASP A 157 5.33 -2.15 -11.45
N SER A 158 5.95 -3.31 -11.30
CA SER A 158 5.47 -4.34 -10.38
C SER A 158 5.75 -4.06 -8.90
N LEU A 159 6.44 -2.95 -8.56
CA LEU A 159 6.93 -2.69 -7.21
C LEU A 159 6.71 -1.23 -6.77
N ALA A 160 6.20 -1.06 -5.56
CA ALA A 160 6.20 0.18 -4.82
C ALA A 160 6.87 -0.02 -3.46
N LEU A 161 7.69 0.96 -3.04
CA LEU A 161 8.38 0.92 -1.75
C LEU A 161 7.76 1.95 -0.81
N MET A 162 7.44 1.56 0.41
CA MET A 162 6.85 2.41 1.42
C MET A 162 7.78 2.58 2.63
N ASP A 163 8.05 3.82 3.02
CA ASP A 163 8.60 4.13 4.34
C ASP A 163 7.44 4.35 5.31
N THR A 164 7.55 3.76 6.50
CA THR A 164 6.48 3.74 7.49
C THR A 164 6.85 4.59 8.71
N PRO A 165 5.88 5.25 9.36
CA PRO A 165 6.12 5.85 10.66
C PRO A 165 6.48 4.78 11.70
N ASP A 166 7.03 5.21 12.84
CA ASP A 166 7.43 4.31 13.92
C ASP A 166 6.23 3.51 14.45
N VAL A 167 6.25 2.19 14.21
CA VAL A 167 5.19 1.25 14.62
C VAL A 167 5.18 1.04 16.15
N ASP A 168 6.33 1.24 16.81
CA ASP A 168 6.47 1.10 18.27
C ASP A 168 6.32 2.43 19.04
N SER A 169 5.87 3.49 18.36
CA SER A 169 5.56 4.75 19.02
C SER A 169 4.30 4.62 19.89
N ILE A 170 4.37 5.17 21.10
CA ILE A 170 3.23 5.31 22.02
C ILE A 170 2.17 6.30 21.52
N GLU A 171 2.41 6.98 20.40
CA GLU A 171 1.47 7.88 19.76
C GLU A 171 0.34 7.09 19.07
N ARG A 172 -0.89 7.22 19.59
CA ARG A 172 -2.11 6.59 19.01
C ARG A 172 -2.27 6.83 17.51
N ARG A 173 -1.83 8.00 17.02
CA ARG A 173 -1.81 8.36 15.60
C ARG A 173 -1.07 7.33 14.73
N ASN A 174 0.02 6.78 15.24
CA ASN A 174 0.83 5.83 14.48
C ASN A 174 0.18 4.44 14.40
N TRP A 175 -0.79 4.12 15.27
CA TRP A 175 -1.44 2.81 15.29
C TRP A 175 -2.49 2.70 14.19
N LEU A 176 -3.26 3.76 13.95
CA LEU A 176 -4.21 3.82 12.83
C LEU A 176 -3.48 3.73 11.50
N VAL A 177 -2.38 4.47 11.36
CA VAL A 177 -1.51 4.38 10.19
C VAL A 177 -0.91 2.98 10.06
N ALA A 178 -0.48 2.35 11.15
CA ALA A 178 0.04 0.98 11.12
C ALA A 178 -1.02 -0.05 10.70
N ASP A 179 -2.28 0.10 11.09
CA ASP A 179 -3.34 -0.81 10.65
C ASP A 179 -3.66 -0.64 9.17
N HIS A 180 -3.70 0.59 8.67
CA HIS A 180 -3.84 0.84 7.24
C HIS A 180 -2.65 0.27 6.46
N ILE A 181 -1.41 0.44 6.96
CA ILE A 181 -0.21 -0.15 6.37
C ILE A 181 -0.27 -1.68 6.40
N ARG A 182 -0.74 -2.29 7.49
CA ARG A 182 -0.91 -3.75 7.61
C ARG A 182 -1.91 -4.27 6.58
N ALA A 183 -3.02 -3.56 6.38
CA ALA A 183 -4.03 -3.89 5.39
C ALA A 183 -3.55 -3.70 3.94
N ALA A 184 -2.52 -2.86 3.77
CA ALA A 184 -2.00 -2.41 2.49
C ALA A 184 -0.69 -3.07 2.05
N GLY A 185 0.16 -3.51 2.98
CA GLY A 185 1.49 -4.03 2.69
C GLY A 185 1.43 -5.48 2.24
N ASP A 186 2.02 -5.80 1.09
CA ASP A 186 2.16 -7.18 0.62
C ASP A 186 3.39 -7.85 1.25
N VAL A 187 4.44 -7.05 1.52
CA VAL A 187 5.71 -7.51 2.10
C VAL A 187 6.19 -6.49 3.12
N ILE A 188 6.75 -6.97 4.24
CA ILE A 188 7.37 -6.14 5.26
C ILE A 188 8.88 -6.41 5.30
N VAL A 189 9.68 -5.36 5.18
CA VAL A 189 11.11 -5.37 5.46
C VAL A 189 11.32 -4.80 6.86
N ALA A 190 11.56 -5.68 7.83
CA ALA A 190 11.75 -5.30 9.22
C ALA A 190 13.20 -4.87 9.50
N VAL A 191 13.38 -3.62 9.94
CA VAL A 191 14.68 -3.05 10.33
C VAL A 191 14.81 -3.04 11.85
N LEU A 192 15.78 -3.79 12.36
CA LEU A 192 16.02 -4.01 13.79
C LEU A 192 17.40 -3.47 14.18
N THR A 193 17.51 -2.85 15.37
CA THR A 193 18.80 -2.44 15.97
C THR A 193 18.92 -3.01 17.39
N PRO A 194 20.14 -3.39 17.81
CA PRO A 194 20.41 -3.86 19.17
C PRO A 194 20.17 -2.81 20.27
N GLU A 195 20.15 -1.51 19.94
CA GLU A 195 20.11 -0.42 20.92
C GLU A 195 18.79 -0.33 21.70
N LYS A 196 17.72 -0.98 21.21
CA LYS A 196 16.40 -1.00 21.86
C LYS A 196 16.16 -2.14 22.84
N TYR A 197 17.03 -3.15 22.88
CA TYR A 197 16.81 -4.39 23.65
C TYR A 197 17.84 -4.58 24.78
N LYS A 198 18.33 -3.48 25.35
CA LYS A 198 19.16 -3.50 26.56
C LYS A 198 18.34 -3.33 27.82
#